data_AF-B2TKW5-F1
#
_entry.id   AF-B2TKW5-F1
#
_cell.length_a   1.000
_cell.length_b   1.000
_cell.length_c   1.000
_cell.angle_alpha   90.00
_cell.angle_beta   90.00
_cell.angle_gamma   90.00
#
_symmetry.space_group_name_H-M   'P 1'
#
loop_
_entity.id
_entity.type
_entity.pdbx_description
1 polymer ?
#
loop_
_entity_poly.entity_id
_entity_poly.type
_entity_poly.pdbx_seq_one_letter_code
_entity_poly.pdbx_strand_id
1 'polypeptide(L)'
;MNKLLNMILKTKVHIVSLIILLSVTNILSGCEIQNKNKKVNVNSEQNIEFDKNKLLPIGSIVLLKDSDKKLMIVGRLQKQVGDEKEIEWDYSACLYPEGNLRPDSLFLFNSDVIEKVYFVGYEDEEEVKYSKKINEYRNNKK
;
A
#
# COMPACT_ATOMS: atom_id res chain seq x y z
N MET A 1 23.60 -44.04 46.58
CA MET A 1 22.53 -43.03 46.52
C MET A 1 22.97 -41.69 45.91
N ASN A 2 24.18 -41.17 46.19
CA ASN A 2 24.61 -39.83 45.73
C ASN A 2 24.78 -39.66 44.20
N LYS A 3 25.07 -40.75 43.47
CA LYS A 3 25.25 -40.71 42.00
C LYS A 3 23.91 -40.48 41.26
N LEU A 4 22.83 -41.05 41.78
CA LEU A 4 21.47 -40.88 41.24
C LEU A 4 20.95 -39.46 41.53
N LEU A 5 21.22 -38.95 42.73
CA LEU A 5 20.84 -37.59 43.14
C LEU A 5 21.55 -36.52 42.27
N ASN A 6 22.84 -36.67 42.00
CA ASN A 6 23.59 -35.77 41.13
C ASN A 6 23.18 -35.85 39.66
N MET A 7 22.73 -37.02 39.20
CA MET A 7 22.20 -37.17 37.84
C MET A 7 20.89 -36.40 37.69
N ILE A 8 19.96 -36.54 38.66
CA ILE A 8 18.69 -35.81 38.67
C ILE A 8 18.92 -34.30 38.77
N LEU A 9 19.89 -33.86 39.58
CA LEU A 9 20.23 -32.44 39.73
C LEU A 9 20.78 -31.85 38.42
N LYS A 10 21.68 -32.57 37.73
CA LYS A 10 22.20 -32.15 36.41
C LYS A 10 21.12 -32.11 35.34
N THR A 11 20.21 -33.08 35.32
CA THR A 11 19.10 -33.11 34.35
C THR A 11 18.14 -31.94 34.58
N LYS A 12 17.85 -31.58 35.83
CA LYS A 12 17.03 -30.40 36.15
C LYS A 12 17.70 -29.08 35.73
N VAL A 13 19.01 -28.94 35.94
CA VAL A 13 19.77 -27.75 35.49
C VAL A 13 19.77 -27.63 33.96
N HIS A 14 19.92 -28.74 33.24
CA HIS A 14 19.83 -28.73 31.77
C HIS A 14 18.43 -28.39 31.26
N ILE A 15 17.36 -28.93 31.87
CA ILE A 15 15.98 -28.62 31.48
C ILE A 15 15.65 -27.15 31.73
N VAL A 16 16.06 -26.59 32.87
CA VAL A 16 15.89 -25.16 33.16
C VAL A 16 16.68 -24.28 32.17
N SER A 17 17.91 -24.67 31.82
CA SER A 17 18.71 -23.96 30.81
C SER A 17 18.10 -24.03 29.40
N LEU A 18 17.40 -25.11 29.05
CA LEU A 18 16.77 -25.28 27.73
C LEU A 18 15.46 -24.48 27.64
N ILE A 19 14.70 -24.39 28.73
CA ILE A 19 13.47 -23.58 28.83
C ILE A 19 13.78 -22.08 28.75
N ILE A 20 14.89 -21.63 29.37
CA ILE A 20 15.34 -20.24 29.27
C ILE A 20 15.79 -19.91 27.83
N LEU A 21 16.36 -20.87 27.08
CA LEU A 21 16.77 -20.62 25.69
C LEU A 21 15.55 -20.46 24.74
N LEU A 22 14.42 -21.09 25.05
CA LEU A 22 13.19 -21.05 24.24
C LEU A 22 12.34 -19.79 24.47
N SER A 23 12.47 -19.12 25.63
CA SER A 23 11.72 -17.88 25.91
C SER A 23 12.36 -16.62 25.32
N VAL A 24 13.66 -16.67 25.02
CA VAL A 24 14.43 -15.50 24.53
C VAL A 24 14.22 -15.25 23.02
N THR A 25 13.74 -16.25 22.25
CA THR A 25 13.52 -16.08 20.80
C THR A 25 12.22 -15.36 20.43
N ASN A 26 11.30 -15.14 21.37
CA ASN A 26 9.97 -14.57 21.08
C ASN A 26 9.77 -13.12 21.55
N ILE A 27 10.83 -12.41 21.96
CA ILE A 27 10.74 -11.02 22.46
C ILE A 27 11.37 -10.00 21.49
N LEU A 28 12.00 -10.44 20.38
CA LEU A 28 12.72 -9.55 19.47
C LEU A 28 12.14 -9.53 18.05
N SER A 29 10.89 -9.09 17.90
CA SER A 29 10.34 -8.62 16.61
C SER A 29 9.31 -7.50 16.81
N GLY A 30 9.55 -6.64 17.80
CA GLY A 30 8.88 -5.35 17.95
C GLY A 30 9.91 -4.24 18.05
N CYS A 31 9.86 -3.30 17.10
CA CYS A 31 10.62 -2.06 16.99
C CYS A 31 12.07 -2.16 16.48
N GLU A 32 12.24 -2.18 15.15
CA GLU A 32 13.40 -1.53 14.51
C GLU A 32 12.88 -0.49 13.51
N ILE A 33 13.13 0.77 13.86
CA ILE A 33 13.11 1.89 12.93
C ILE A 33 14.22 1.61 11.89
N GLN A 34 13.86 1.03 10.75
CA GLN A 34 14.76 0.94 9.61
C GLN A 34 14.60 2.18 8.72
N ASN A 35 15.11 3.30 9.22
CA ASN A 35 15.54 4.42 8.38
C ASN A 35 16.99 4.15 7.94
N LYS A 36 17.17 3.27 6.95
CA LYS A 36 18.43 3.12 6.20
C LYS A 36 18.12 2.97 4.72
N ASN A 37 18.30 4.06 3.98
CA ASN A 37 18.56 4.10 2.54
C ASN A 37 17.60 3.28 1.66
N LYS A 38 16.37 3.76 1.47
CA LYS A 38 15.57 3.37 0.30
C LYS A 38 16.14 4.07 -0.94
N LYS A 39 17.29 3.59 -1.45
CA LYS A 39 17.52 3.64 -2.89
C LYS A 39 16.38 2.82 -3.49
N VAL A 40 15.34 3.50 -3.95
CA VAL A 40 14.25 2.86 -4.71
C VAL A 40 14.91 2.33 -5.97
N ASN A 41 15.24 1.05 -5.95
CA ASN A 41 15.65 0.31 -7.12
C ASN A 41 14.37 0.12 -7.92
N VAL A 42 14.12 1.00 -8.90
CA VAL A 42 12.96 0.92 -9.78
C VAL A 42 13.16 -0.29 -10.69
N ASN A 43 12.79 -1.47 -10.17
CA ASN A 43 12.66 -2.67 -10.98
C ASN A 43 11.39 -2.49 -11.82
N SER A 44 11.57 -2.39 -13.13
CA SER A 44 10.56 -2.13 -14.16
C SER A 44 9.39 -3.14 -14.25
N GLU A 45 9.44 -4.21 -13.45
CA GLU A 45 8.55 -5.37 -13.59
C GLU A 45 7.52 -5.52 -12.45
N GLN A 46 7.58 -4.72 -11.38
CA GLN A 46 6.63 -4.89 -10.28
C GLN A 46 5.25 -4.37 -10.65
N ASN A 47 4.29 -5.29 -10.77
CA ASN A 47 2.85 -5.00 -10.77
C ASN A 47 2.39 -5.02 -9.32
N ILE A 48 2.01 -3.86 -8.77
CA ILE A 48 1.40 -3.81 -7.44
C ILE A 48 -0.05 -4.28 -7.59
N GLU A 49 -0.40 -5.36 -6.89
CA GLU A 49 -1.79 -5.80 -6.80
C GLU A 49 -2.62 -4.75 -6.06
N PHE A 50 -3.79 -4.40 -6.60
CA PHE A 50 -4.70 -3.44 -5.99
C PHE A 50 -6.16 -3.91 -6.12
N ASP A 51 -6.97 -3.53 -5.14
CA ASP A 51 -8.41 -3.81 -5.13
C ASP A 51 -9.14 -2.77 -5.99
N LYS A 52 -9.68 -3.18 -7.15
CA LYS A 52 -10.43 -2.30 -8.07
C LYS A 52 -11.71 -1.71 -7.45
N ASN A 53 -12.20 -2.32 -6.36
CA ASN A 53 -13.35 -1.81 -5.62
C ASN A 53 -12.96 -0.68 -4.65
N LYS A 54 -11.66 -0.43 -4.45
CA LYS A 54 -11.14 0.68 -3.66
C LYS A 54 -10.44 1.71 -4.53
N LEU A 55 -10.65 2.97 -4.20
CA LEU A 55 -9.94 4.08 -4.83
C LEU A 55 -8.48 4.10 -4.36
N LEU A 56 -7.56 4.20 -5.32
CA LEU A 56 -6.13 4.41 -5.05
C LEU A 56 -5.89 5.82 -4.48
N PRO A 57 -4.93 6.00 -3.57
CA PRO A 57 -4.53 7.32 -3.08
C PRO A 57 -4.04 8.24 -4.20
N ILE A 58 -4.17 9.55 -4.02
CA ILE A 58 -3.53 10.52 -4.93
C ILE A 58 -2.00 10.37 -4.91
N GLY A 59 -1.35 10.72 -6.01
CA GLY A 59 0.07 10.47 -6.22
C GLY A 59 0.40 9.03 -6.64
N SER A 60 -0.59 8.13 -6.71
CA SER A 60 -0.40 6.79 -7.29
C SER A 60 -0.07 6.91 -8.79
N ILE A 61 0.88 6.09 -9.25
CA ILE A 61 1.33 6.06 -10.65
C ILE A 61 0.78 4.80 -11.30
N VAL A 62 0.00 4.98 -12.36
CA VAL A 62 -0.71 3.92 -13.06
C VAL A 62 -0.44 3.95 -14.57
N LEU A 63 -0.68 2.83 -15.23
CA LEU A 63 -0.77 2.72 -16.69
C LEU A 63 -2.16 2.19 -17.02
N LEU A 64 -2.80 2.83 -17.98
CA LEU A 64 -4.11 2.41 -18.50
C LEU A 64 -3.92 1.39 -19.61
N LYS A 65 -4.93 0.56 -19.83
CA LYS A 65 -4.98 -0.35 -20.98
C LYS A 65 -4.77 0.43 -22.27
N ASP A 66 -3.99 -0.13 -23.18
CA ASP A 66 -3.69 0.43 -24.51
C ASP A 66 -3.01 1.82 -24.47
N SER A 67 -2.41 2.18 -23.33
CA SER A 67 -1.62 3.40 -23.16
C SER A 67 -0.13 3.07 -23.08
N ASP A 68 0.71 3.97 -23.60
CA ASP A 68 2.18 3.91 -23.48
C ASP A 68 2.73 4.95 -22.47
N LYS A 69 1.85 5.77 -21.89
CA LYS A 69 2.20 6.83 -20.93
C LYS A 69 1.66 6.52 -19.54
N LYS A 70 2.53 6.70 -18.54
CA LYS A 70 2.12 6.62 -17.13
C LYS A 70 1.35 7.86 -16.75
N LEU A 71 0.34 7.67 -15.92
CA LEU A 71 -0.46 8.74 -15.34
C LEU A 71 -0.26 8.76 -13.82
N MET A 72 -0.21 9.95 -13.24
CA MET A 72 -0.26 10.16 -11.80
C MET A 72 -1.66 10.65 -11.42
N ILE A 73 -2.33 9.92 -10.53
CA ILE A 73 -3.65 10.29 -10.03
C ILE A 73 -3.53 11.57 -9.20
N VAL A 74 -4.31 12.60 -9.54
CA VAL A 74 -4.34 13.90 -8.82
C VAL A 74 -5.68 14.20 -8.19
N GLY A 75 -6.75 13.49 -8.57
CA GLY A 75 -8.07 13.61 -7.98
C GLY A 75 -8.86 12.31 -7.99
N ARG A 76 -9.88 12.25 -7.14
CA ARG A 76 -10.77 11.11 -6.95
C ARG A 76 -12.22 11.58 -7.02
N LEU A 77 -13.11 10.78 -7.61
CA LEU A 77 -14.54 11.12 -7.81
C LEU A 77 -14.72 12.46 -8.52
N GLN A 78 -14.01 12.64 -9.64
CA GLN A 78 -14.00 13.89 -10.39
C GLN A 78 -15.31 14.06 -11.16
N LYS A 79 -16.00 15.18 -10.92
CA LYS A 79 -17.15 15.59 -11.71
C LYS A 79 -16.71 16.30 -12.98
N GLN A 80 -17.28 15.90 -14.11
CA GLN A 80 -17.07 16.56 -15.39
C GLN A 80 -18.01 17.76 -15.52
N VAL A 81 -17.46 18.94 -15.84
CA VAL A 81 -18.24 20.17 -16.00
C VAL A 81 -18.81 20.22 -17.42
N GLY A 82 -20.09 20.58 -17.54
CA GLY A 82 -20.73 20.86 -18.84
C GLY A 82 -21.60 19.76 -19.41
N ASP A 83 -21.68 18.60 -18.77
CA ASP A 83 -22.65 17.57 -19.13
C ASP A 83 -23.99 17.78 -18.40
N GLU A 84 -25.10 17.64 -19.12
CA GLU A 84 -26.47 17.67 -18.54
C GLU A 84 -26.68 16.53 -17.53
N LYS A 85 -25.89 15.46 -17.67
CA LYS A 85 -25.77 14.37 -16.71
C LYS A 85 -24.52 14.63 -15.88
N GLU A 86 -24.65 14.61 -14.56
CA GLU A 86 -23.53 14.77 -13.62
C GLU A 86 -22.63 13.51 -13.68
N ILE A 87 -21.77 13.42 -14.71
CA ILE A 87 -20.83 12.31 -14.89
C ILE A 87 -19.71 12.47 -13.87
N GLU A 88 -19.51 11.41 -13.09
CA GLU A 88 -18.47 11.31 -12.06
C GLU A 88 -17.52 10.17 -12.43
N TRP A 89 -16.22 10.48 -12.47
CA TRP A 89 -15.15 9.55 -12.80
C TRP A 89 -14.39 9.13 -11.55
N ASP A 90 -13.93 7.89 -11.44
CA ASP A 90 -13.15 7.46 -10.28
C ASP A 90 -11.90 8.35 -10.08
N TYR A 91 -11.23 8.74 -11.17
CA TYR A 91 -9.97 9.50 -11.11
C TYR A 91 -9.89 10.65 -12.10
N SER A 92 -9.14 11.67 -11.70
CA SER A 92 -8.47 12.61 -12.59
C SER A 92 -6.96 12.47 -12.45
N ALA A 93 -6.21 12.56 -13.55
CA ALA A 93 -4.77 12.36 -13.57
C ALA A 93 -4.03 13.29 -14.53
N CYS A 94 -2.72 13.39 -14.35
CA CYS A 94 -1.80 14.06 -15.26
C CYS A 94 -0.69 13.10 -15.73
N LEU A 95 0.09 13.52 -16.72
CA LEU A 95 1.23 12.72 -17.20
C LEU A 95 2.29 12.57 -16.10
N TYR A 96 2.94 11.41 -16.05
CA TYR A 96 4.11 11.19 -15.20
C TYR A 96 5.36 10.91 -16.05
N PRO A 97 6.49 11.60 -15.81
CA PRO A 97 6.77 12.55 -14.71
C PRO A 97 6.45 14.02 -15.03
N GLU A 98 5.89 14.32 -16.20
CA GLU A 98 5.75 15.69 -16.71
C GLU A 98 4.78 16.56 -15.90
N GLY A 99 3.80 15.96 -15.24
CA GLY A 99 2.78 16.64 -14.46
C GLY A 99 1.66 17.21 -15.32
N ASN A 100 0.96 18.22 -14.77
CA ASN A 100 -0.14 18.89 -15.44
C ASN A 100 0.39 20.07 -16.26
N LEU A 101 0.41 19.94 -17.59
CA LEU A 101 1.00 20.93 -18.50
C LEU A 101 0.05 22.09 -18.82
N ARG A 102 -1.25 21.85 -18.80
CA ARG A 102 -2.29 22.84 -19.10
C ARG A 102 -3.50 22.67 -18.19
N PRO A 103 -4.23 23.74 -17.82
CA PRO A 103 -5.37 23.64 -16.90
C PRO A 103 -6.46 22.63 -17.31
N ASP A 104 -6.62 22.41 -18.61
CA ASP A 104 -7.60 21.52 -19.24
C ASP A 104 -7.02 20.16 -19.66
N SER A 105 -5.77 19.82 -19.28
CA SER A 105 -5.10 18.58 -19.70
C SER A 105 -5.23 17.41 -18.73
N LEU A 106 -6.32 17.34 -17.96
CA LEU A 106 -6.57 16.22 -17.06
C LEU A 106 -7.17 15.03 -17.80
N PHE A 107 -6.63 13.85 -17.52
CA PHE A 107 -7.18 12.57 -17.96
C PHE A 107 -8.23 12.11 -16.96
N LEU A 108 -9.43 11.75 -17.44
CA LEU A 108 -10.52 11.23 -16.62
C LEU A 108 -10.73 9.74 -16.94
N PHE A 109 -10.79 8.89 -15.93
CA PHE A 109 -10.96 7.44 -16.12
C PHE A 109 -11.47 6.73 -14.86
N ASN A 110 -11.92 5.49 -15.06
CA ASN A 110 -12.40 4.59 -14.01
C ASN A 110 -11.38 3.49 -13.66
N SER A 111 -11.54 2.86 -12.50
CA SER A 111 -10.58 1.86 -11.97
C SER A 111 -10.47 0.59 -12.84
N ASP A 112 -11.45 0.33 -13.72
CA ASP A 112 -11.53 -0.86 -14.57
C ASP A 112 -10.58 -0.82 -15.77
N VAL A 113 -10.16 0.37 -16.20
CA VAL A 113 -9.21 0.58 -17.30
C VAL A 113 -7.75 0.64 -16.83
N ILE A 114 -7.49 0.58 -15.52
CA ILE A 114 -6.12 0.46 -15.00
C ILE A 114 -5.58 -0.93 -15.34
N GLU A 115 -4.45 -0.94 -16.05
CA GLU A 115 -3.71 -2.16 -16.39
C GLU A 115 -2.66 -2.47 -15.31
N LYS A 116 -1.89 -1.46 -14.90
CA LYS A 116 -0.76 -1.63 -13.98
C LYS A 116 -0.65 -0.48 -13.00
N VAL A 117 -0.33 -0.81 -11.74
CA VAL A 117 0.06 0.16 -10.70
C VAL A 117 1.57 0.04 -10.45
N TYR A 118 2.28 1.13 -10.69
CA TYR A 118 3.74 1.24 -10.48
C TYR A 118 4.08 1.76 -9.09
N PHE A 119 3.21 2.58 -8.52
CA PHE A 119 3.41 3.21 -7.23
C PHE A 119 2.05 3.49 -6.60
N VAL A 120 1.91 3.17 -5.32
CA VAL A 120 0.78 3.59 -4.49
C VAL A 120 1.16 4.92 -3.88
N GLY A 121 0.27 5.90 -3.98
CA GLY A 121 0.44 7.24 -3.46
C GLY A 121 0.75 7.27 -1.96
N TYR A 122 1.12 8.45 -1.48
CA TYR A 122 1.43 8.63 -0.07
C TYR A 122 0.18 8.35 0.80
N GLU A 123 0.35 7.53 1.83
CA GLU A 123 -0.69 7.21 2.81
C GLU A 123 -0.21 7.54 4.23
N ASP A 124 -1.02 8.34 4.93
CA ASP A 124 -0.92 8.58 6.36
C ASP A 124 -2.30 8.38 7.03
N GLU A 125 -2.41 8.75 8.30
CA GLU A 125 -3.68 8.64 9.02
C GLU A 125 -4.82 9.45 8.39
N GLU A 126 -4.52 10.60 7.78
CA GLU A 126 -5.52 11.44 7.12
C GLU A 126 -6.00 10.76 5.84
N GLU A 127 -5.08 10.27 5.02
CA GLU A 127 -5.40 9.53 3.79
C GLU A 127 -6.22 8.27 4.10
N VAL A 128 -5.88 7.49 5.14
CA VAL A 128 -6.64 6.30 5.54
C VAL A 128 -8.08 6.68 5.94
N LYS A 129 -8.25 7.74 6.73
CA LYS A 129 -9.58 8.23 7.15
C LYS A 129 -10.40 8.72 5.96
N TYR A 130 -9.77 9.50 5.07
CA TYR A 130 -10.41 10.04 3.87
C TYR A 130 -10.80 8.93 2.89
N SER A 131 -9.87 8.00 2.61
CA SER A 131 -10.06 6.85 1.73
C SER A 131 -11.25 6.00 2.17
N LYS A 132 -11.42 5.75 3.47
CA LYS A 132 -12.61 5.06 3.99
C LYS A 132 -13.91 5.79 3.62
N LYS A 133 -13.99 7.09 3.91
CA LYS A 133 -15.19 7.91 3.67
C LYS A 133 -15.57 7.96 2.18
N ILE A 134 -14.59 8.15 1.29
CA ILE A 134 -14.87 8.27 -0.15
C ILE A 134 -15.23 6.92 -0.79
N ASN A 135 -14.67 5.82 -0.29
CA ASN A 135 -15.02 4.48 -0.78
C ASN A 135 -16.43 4.08 -0.36
N GLU A 136 -16.84 4.43 0.86
CA GLU A 136 -18.24 4.28 1.31
C GLU A 136 -19.20 5.08 0.41
N TYR A 137 -18.87 6.34 0.10
CA TYR A 137 -19.66 7.16 -0.83
C TYR A 137 -19.77 6.52 -2.22
N ARG A 138 -18.64 6.09 -2.81
CA ARG A 138 -18.58 5.46 -4.14
C ARG A 138 -19.44 4.20 -4.22
N ASN A 139 -19.37 3.35 -3.18
CA ASN A 139 -20.07 2.07 -3.15
C ASN A 139 -21.58 2.23 -2.97
N ASN A 140 -22.03 3.28 -2.27
CA ASN A 140 -23.46 3.56 -2.09
C ASN A 140 -24.13 4.14 -3.36
N LYS A 141 -23.33 4.61 -4.33
CA LYS A 141 -23.81 5.18 -5.59
C LYS A 141 -23.89 4.16 -6.74
N LYS A 142 -23.15 3.05 -6.64
CA LYS A 142 -23.15 1.96 -7.61
C LYS A 142 -24.33 1.02 -7.39
#